data_AF-A0A0F2JAD2-F1
#
_entry.id   AF-A0A0F2JAD2-F1
#
_cell.length_a   1.000
_cell.length_b   1.000
_cell.length_c   1.000
_cell.angle_alpha   90.00
_cell.angle_beta   90.00
_cell.angle_gamma   90.00
#
_symmetry.space_group_name_H-M   'P 1'
#
loop_
_entity.id
_entity.type
_entity.pdbx_description
1 polymer ?
#
loop_
_entity_poly.entity_id
_entity_poly.type
_entity_poly.pdbx_seq_one_letter_code
_entity_poly.pdbx_strand_id
1 'polypeptide(L)'
;MIIAELKNGAYRDNYSIDITFPVDEESMMEQLSGLNISDSNIADCHVAKISGDIPALCVLENNCINVDEMNYLARRIDSFDYYELAKFQGAIAREGICTMKDLINLTFNLHNYTVVTDFLNLKKHRK
;
A
#
# COMPACT_ATOMS: atom_id res chain seq x y z
N MET A 1 -7.28 6.19 4.00
CA MET A 1 -6.79 6.93 2.82
C MET A 1 -5.32 6.63 2.58
N ILE A 2 -4.90 6.43 1.33
CA ILE A 2 -3.49 6.26 0.94
C ILE A 2 -3.14 7.35 -0.08
N ILE A 3 -2.01 8.04 0.11
CA ILE A 3 -1.49 9.03 -0.84
C ILE A 3 -0.10 8.58 -1.25
N ALA A 4 0.15 8.46 -2.56
CA ALA A 4 1.47 8.15 -3.09
C ALA A 4 1.96 9.30 -3.98
N GLU A 5 3.16 9.79 -3.66
CA GLU A 5 3.90 10.69 -4.53
C GLU A 5 4.63 9.82 -5.58
N LEU A 6 4.18 9.90 -6.83
CA LEU A 6 4.68 9.08 -7.93
C LEU A 6 5.52 9.89 -8.90
N LYS A 7 6.56 9.25 -9.43
CA LYS A 7 7.42 9.73 -10.52
C LYS A 7 7.45 8.71 -11.63
N ASN A 8 7.71 9.16 -12.84
CA ASN A 8 7.95 8.24 -13.95
C ASN A 8 9.29 7.53 -13.75
N GLY A 9 9.31 6.20 -13.62
CA GLY A 9 10.55 5.45 -13.36
C GLY A 9 11.56 5.49 -14.50
N ALA A 10 11.09 5.77 -15.73
CA ALA A 10 11.96 5.89 -16.90
C ALA A 10 12.77 7.21 -16.94
N TYR A 11 12.31 8.25 -16.23
CA TYR A 11 12.92 9.57 -16.25
C TYR A 11 13.52 9.92 -14.88
N ARG A 12 14.68 10.61 -14.90
CA ARG A 12 15.31 11.17 -13.69
C ARG A 12 14.87 12.59 -13.40
N ASP A 13 13.72 13.01 -13.93
CA ASP A 13 13.21 14.34 -13.67
C ASP A 13 12.66 14.44 -12.23
N ASN A 14 12.47 15.68 -11.78
CA ASN A 14 11.97 15.97 -10.44
C ASN A 14 10.44 16.18 -10.44
N TYR A 15 9.74 15.81 -11.52
CA TYR A 15 8.30 15.96 -11.60
C TYR A 15 7.62 14.77 -10.92
N SER A 16 6.81 15.07 -9.91
CA SER A 16 5.97 14.10 -9.22
C SER A 16 4.52 14.56 -9.20
N ILE A 17 3.62 13.59 -9.02
CA ILE A 17 2.20 13.81 -8.76
C ILE A 17 1.80 13.06 -7.51
N ASP A 18 0.87 13.62 -6.75
CA ASP A 18 0.26 12.94 -5.62
C ASP A 18 -1.05 12.29 -6.10
N ILE A 19 -1.12 10.96 -6.04
CA ILE A 19 -2.37 10.23 -6.29
C ILE A 19 -2.93 9.75 -4.96
N THR A 20 -4.22 10.03 -4.73
CA THR A 20 -4.98 9.51 -3.59
C THR A 20 -5.69 8.24 -4.00
N PHE A 21 -5.42 7.13 -3.33
CA PHE A 21 -6.02 5.83 -3.59
C PHE A 21 -7.07 5.44 -2.53
N PRO A 22 -8.10 4.66 -2.92
CA PRO A 22 -8.38 4.24 -4.29
C PRO A 22 -8.91 5.38 -5.17
N VAL A 23 -8.63 5.32 -6.47
CA VAL A 23 -9.07 6.28 -7.50
C VAL A 23 -9.78 5.55 -8.63
N ASP A 24 -10.67 6.24 -9.34
CA ASP A 24 -11.25 5.73 -10.58
C ASP A 24 -10.21 5.68 -11.71
N GLU A 25 -10.44 4.81 -12.68
CA GLU A 25 -9.47 4.54 -13.74
C GLU A 25 -9.26 5.74 -14.67
N GLU A 26 -10.33 6.46 -15.00
CA GLU A 26 -10.27 7.65 -15.86
C GLU A 26 -9.44 8.76 -15.20
N SER A 27 -9.74 9.12 -13.96
CA SER A 27 -9.00 10.13 -13.21
C SER A 27 -7.55 9.72 -12.95
N MET A 28 -7.28 8.43 -12.72
CA MET A 28 -5.92 7.93 -12.57
C MET A 28 -5.12 8.15 -13.86
N MET A 29 -5.66 7.74 -15.00
CA MET A 29 -4.99 7.86 -16.29
C MET A 29 -4.79 9.31 -16.70
N GLU A 30 -5.75 10.19 -16.43
CA GLU A 30 -5.58 11.64 -16.63
C GLU A 30 -4.39 12.18 -15.82
N GLN A 31 -4.29 11.85 -14.54
CA GLN A 31 -3.18 12.28 -13.68
C GLN A 31 -1.82 11.71 -14.13
N LEU A 32 -1.78 10.41 -14.43
CA LEU A 32 -0.57 9.71 -14.91
C LEU A 32 -0.06 10.25 -16.25
N SER A 33 -0.96 10.64 -17.15
CA SER A 33 -0.60 11.23 -18.44
C SER A 33 0.23 12.52 -18.29
N GLY A 34 0.00 13.29 -17.22
CA GLY A 34 0.77 14.48 -16.88
C GLY A 34 2.25 14.21 -16.58
N LEU A 35 2.62 12.97 -16.25
CA LEU A 35 4.00 12.51 -16.04
C LEU A 35 4.54 11.68 -17.22
N ASN A 36 3.85 11.66 -18.36
CA ASN A 36 4.16 10.75 -19.47
C ASN A 36 4.13 9.27 -19.06
N ILE A 37 3.27 8.93 -18.09
CA ILE A 37 2.95 7.56 -17.72
C ILE A 37 1.71 7.13 -18.51
N SER A 38 1.76 5.94 -19.08
CA SER A 38 0.72 5.29 -19.88
C SER A 38 0.75 3.79 -19.61
N ASP A 39 -0.15 3.03 -20.23
CA ASP A 39 -0.19 1.56 -20.11
C ASP A 39 1.16 0.88 -20.38
N SER A 40 2.01 1.48 -21.21
CA SER A 40 3.33 0.92 -21.58
C SER A 40 4.36 0.96 -20.44
N ASN A 41 4.22 1.87 -19.48
CA ASN A 41 5.16 2.05 -18.36
C ASN A 41 4.46 2.21 -16.99
N ILE A 42 3.15 1.94 -16.91
CA ILE A 42 2.37 1.98 -15.66
C ILE A 42 2.90 1.00 -14.60
N ALA A 43 3.61 -0.04 -15.03
CA ALA A 43 4.27 -1.03 -14.18
C ALA A 43 5.62 -0.58 -13.59
N ASP A 44 6.14 0.59 -13.99
CA ASP A 44 7.46 1.10 -13.61
C ASP A 44 7.37 2.54 -13.06
N CYS A 45 6.43 2.76 -12.13
CA CYS A 45 6.25 4.06 -11.48
C CYS A 45 7.02 4.12 -10.17
N HIS A 46 7.93 5.07 -10.03
CA HIS A 46 8.74 5.22 -8.83
C HIS A 46 7.95 5.91 -7.71
N VAL A 47 7.88 5.28 -6.56
CA VAL A 47 7.25 5.83 -5.36
C VAL A 47 8.26 6.69 -4.61
N ALA A 48 8.10 8.01 -4.67
CA ALA A 48 8.95 8.92 -3.90
C ALA A 48 8.57 8.91 -2.40
N LYS A 49 7.26 8.83 -2.10
CA LYS A 49 6.75 8.90 -0.74
C LYS A 49 5.37 8.25 -0.63
N ILE A 50 5.10 7.61 0.51
CA ILE A 50 3.76 7.17 0.91
C ILE A 50 3.30 8.00 2.11
N SER A 51 2.03 8.37 2.14
CA SER A 51 1.40 9.10 3.23
C SER A 51 -0.05 8.65 3.42
N GLY A 52 -0.69 9.08 4.51
CA GLY A 52 -2.07 8.72 4.85
C GLY A 52 -2.16 7.80 6.06
N ASP A 53 -3.22 6.99 6.12
CA ASP A 53 -3.65 6.29 7.33
C ASP A 53 -3.01 4.90 7.50
N ILE A 54 -2.20 4.47 6.53
CA ILE A 54 -1.62 3.11 6.46
C ILE A 54 -0.10 3.21 6.35
N PRO A 55 0.59 3.63 7.44
CA PRO A 55 2.04 3.85 7.44
C PRO A 55 2.86 2.60 7.11
N ALA A 56 2.31 1.40 7.29
CA ALA A 56 3.00 0.16 6.91
C ALA A 56 3.34 0.08 5.41
N LEU A 57 2.63 0.83 4.55
CA LEU A 57 2.91 0.87 3.10
C LEU A 57 4.16 1.69 2.74
N CYS A 58 4.81 2.39 3.68
CA CYS A 58 6.09 3.06 3.43
C CYS A 58 7.21 2.10 2.99
N VAL A 59 7.03 0.78 3.15
CA VAL A 59 7.92 -0.24 2.56
C VAL A 59 8.03 -0.16 1.03
N LEU A 60 7.07 0.48 0.37
CA LEU A 60 7.06 0.70 -1.08
C LEU A 60 7.88 1.94 -1.50
N GLU A 61 8.23 2.83 -0.57
CA GLU A 61 9.01 4.04 -0.89
C GLU A 61 10.36 3.67 -1.51
N ASN A 62 10.78 4.49 -2.48
CA ASN A 62 11.98 4.31 -3.30
C ASN A 62 11.97 3.09 -4.23
N ASN A 63 10.86 2.37 -4.35
CA ASN A 63 10.70 1.25 -5.29
C ASN A 63 9.83 1.65 -6.48
N CYS A 64 9.96 0.91 -7.58
CA CYS A 64 9.01 0.98 -8.68
C CYS A 64 7.84 0.03 -8.44
N ILE A 65 6.62 0.49 -8.74
CA ILE A 65 5.39 -0.27 -8.59
C ILE A 65 4.54 -0.16 -9.85
N ASN A 66 3.60 -1.11 -9.98
CA ASN A 66 2.47 -0.96 -10.88
C ASN A 66 1.35 -0.15 -10.19
N VAL A 67 0.92 0.94 -10.83
CA VAL A 67 -0.11 1.84 -10.27
C VAL A 67 -1.49 1.18 -10.23
N ASP A 68 -1.81 0.31 -11.18
CA ASP A 68 -3.06 -0.47 -11.16
C ASP A 68 -3.08 -1.43 -9.98
N GLU A 69 -1.94 -2.09 -9.71
CA GLU A 69 -1.80 -2.98 -8.56
C GLU A 69 -1.92 -2.21 -7.24
N MET A 70 -1.37 -0.99 -7.17
CA MET A 70 -1.54 -0.09 -6.02
C MET A 70 -3.00 0.29 -5.81
N ASN A 71 -3.72 0.64 -6.88
CA ASN A 71 -5.14 0.96 -6.81
C ASN A 71 -5.98 -0.24 -6.40
N TYR A 72 -5.65 -1.42 -6.93
CA TYR A 72 -6.28 -2.68 -6.54
C TYR A 72 -6.05 -2.99 -5.06
N LEU A 73 -4.81 -2.88 -4.59
CA LEU A 73 -4.45 -3.06 -3.18
C LEU A 73 -5.24 -2.10 -2.29
N ALA A 74 -5.30 -0.81 -2.66
CA ALA A 74 -6.05 0.20 -1.92
C ALA A 74 -7.54 -0.14 -1.83
N ARG A 75 -8.17 -0.56 -2.93
CA ARG A 75 -9.59 -1.00 -2.93
C ARG A 75 -9.83 -2.19 -2.00
N ARG A 76 -8.88 -3.11 -1.90
CA ARG A 76 -8.98 -4.24 -0.97
C ARG A 76 -8.86 -3.78 0.47
N ILE A 77 -7.89 -2.92 0.76
CA ILE A 77 -7.71 -2.40 2.13
C ILE A 77 -8.91 -1.52 2.54
N ASP A 78 -9.55 -0.81 1.62
CA ASP A 78 -10.76 -0.01 1.91
C ASP A 78 -11.94 -0.87 2.39
N SER A 79 -11.94 -2.17 2.08
CA SER A 79 -12.94 -3.12 2.58
C SER A 79 -12.62 -3.71 3.96
N PHE A 80 -11.43 -3.44 4.52
CA PHE A 80 -11.01 -4.01 5.80
C PHE A 80 -11.74 -3.39 6.98
N ASP A 81 -12.05 -4.23 7.96
CA ASP A 81 -12.35 -3.75 9.31
C ASP A 81 -11.06 -3.35 10.06
N TYR A 82 -11.24 -2.78 11.26
CA TYR A 82 -10.13 -2.35 12.11
C TYR A 82 -9.14 -3.48 12.45
N TYR A 83 -9.64 -4.71 12.68
CA TYR A 83 -8.81 -5.86 13.04
C TYR A 83 -8.05 -6.40 11.84
N GLU A 84 -8.66 -6.44 10.66
CA GLU A 84 -8.02 -6.83 9.41
C GLU A 84 -6.90 -5.85 9.05
N LEU A 85 -7.15 -4.54 9.17
CA LEU A 85 -6.13 -3.53 8.94
C LEU A 85 -4.96 -3.65 9.94
N ALA A 86 -5.26 -3.90 11.22
CA ALA A 86 -4.22 -4.13 12.23
C ALA A 86 -3.39 -5.39 11.93
N LYS A 87 -4.02 -6.50 11.49
CA LYS A 87 -3.34 -7.72 11.07
C LYS A 87 -2.43 -7.47 9.88
N PHE A 88 -2.94 -6.76 8.86
CA PHE A 88 -2.20 -6.43 7.66
C PHE A 88 -0.92 -5.64 7.98
N GLN A 89 -1.05 -4.56 8.74
CA GLN A 89 0.10 -3.73 9.11
C GLN A 89 1.10 -4.49 9.99
N GLY A 90 0.62 -5.30 10.95
CA GLY A 90 1.48 -6.13 11.80
C GLY A 90 2.21 -7.23 11.03
N ALA A 91 1.55 -7.85 10.06
CA ALA A 91 2.14 -8.87 9.20
C ALA A 91 3.26 -8.31 8.32
N ILE A 92 3.06 -7.14 7.72
CA ILE A 92 4.10 -6.44 6.94
C ILE A 92 5.37 -6.27 7.78
N ALA A 93 5.22 -5.71 8.98
CA ALA A 93 6.34 -5.45 9.88
C ALA A 93 7.03 -6.74 10.36
N ARG A 94 6.24 -7.79 10.64
CA ARG A 94 6.77 -9.08 11.14
C ARG A 94 7.53 -9.86 10.06
N GLU A 95 7.01 -9.88 8.84
CA GLU A 95 7.51 -10.75 7.77
C GLU A 95 8.46 -10.04 6.80
N GLY A 96 8.64 -8.72 6.96
CA GLY A 96 9.51 -7.94 6.07
C GLY A 96 8.97 -7.86 4.64
N ILE A 97 7.64 -7.87 4.49
CA ILE A 97 6.98 -7.78 3.19
C ILE A 97 7.22 -6.39 2.59
N CYS A 98 7.77 -6.34 1.38
CA CYS A 98 8.12 -5.08 0.71
C CYS A 98 7.76 -5.03 -0.79
N THR A 99 7.17 -6.10 -1.34
CA THR A 99 6.78 -6.12 -2.76
C THR A 99 5.26 -5.95 -2.91
N MET A 100 4.83 -5.32 -4.01
CA MET A 100 3.41 -5.14 -4.31
C MET A 100 2.66 -6.47 -4.37
N LYS A 101 3.26 -7.48 -5.01
CA LYS A 101 2.70 -8.83 -5.11
C LYS A 101 2.49 -9.47 -3.74
N ASP A 102 3.46 -9.38 -2.84
CA ASP A 102 3.37 -9.97 -1.50
C ASP A 102 2.34 -9.23 -0.64
N LEU A 103 2.24 -7.91 -0.77
CA LEU A 103 1.18 -7.11 -0.13
C LEU A 103 -0.20 -7.53 -0.61
N ILE A 104 -0.40 -7.67 -1.92
CA ILE A 104 -1.66 -8.16 -2.49
C ILE A 104 -1.94 -9.57 -1.96
N ASN A 105 -0.99 -10.49 -2.00
CA ASN A 105 -1.18 -11.85 -1.47
C ASN A 105 -1.55 -11.85 0.02
N LEU A 106 -0.92 -10.98 0.82
CA LEU A 106 -1.20 -10.86 2.24
C LEU A 106 -2.67 -10.50 2.51
N THR A 107 -3.28 -9.62 1.70
CA THR A 107 -4.70 -9.27 1.88
C THR A 107 -5.66 -10.45 1.73
N PHE A 108 -5.27 -11.54 1.06
CA PHE A 108 -6.08 -12.77 0.95
C PHE A 108 -5.83 -13.73 2.12
N ASN A 109 -4.67 -13.61 2.77
CA ASN A 109 -4.17 -14.55 3.76
C ASN A 109 -4.28 -14.03 5.20
N LEU A 110 -4.99 -12.92 5.44
CA LEU A 110 -5.14 -12.32 6.78
C LEU A 110 -5.78 -13.26 7.82
N HIS A 111 -6.56 -14.25 7.39
CA HIS A 111 -7.13 -15.27 8.27
C HIS A 111 -6.05 -16.11 8.99
N ASN A 112 -4.84 -16.18 8.45
CA ASN A 112 -3.69 -16.87 9.07
C ASN A 112 -2.98 -16.02 10.14
N TYR A 113 -3.41 -14.79 10.36
CA TYR A 113 -2.84 -13.87 11.33
C TYR A 113 -3.80 -13.62 12.48
N THR A 114 -3.27 -13.61 13.71
CA THR A 114 -4.00 -13.26 14.92
C THR A 114 -3.38 -11.99 15.51
N VAL A 115 -4.18 -10.93 15.65
CA VAL A 115 -3.77 -9.76 16.44
C VAL A 115 -4.21 -10.03 17.88
N VAL A 116 -3.27 -10.03 18.80
CA VAL A 116 -3.54 -10.05 20.24
C VAL A 116 -3.64 -8.60 20.69
N THR A 117 -4.84 -8.02 20.68
CA THR A 117 -5.08 -6.64 21.17
C THR A 117 -5.29 -6.60 22.69
N ASP A 118 -5.60 -7.73 23.32
CA ASP A 118 -6.09 -7.77 24.70
C ASP A 118 -5.00 -8.24 25.69
N PHE A 119 -3.96 -7.43 25.86
CA PHE A 119 -2.93 -7.66 26.88
C PHE A 119 -3.45 -7.46 28.32
N LEU A 120 -4.69 -6.98 28.50
CA LEU A 120 -5.27 -6.72 29.82
C LEU A 120 -5.64 -8.01 30.58
N ASN A 121 -5.72 -9.16 29.93
CA ASN A 121 -6.02 -10.45 30.59
C ASN A 121 -4.81 -11.34 30.89
N LEU A 122 -3.58 -10.94 30.54
CA LEU A 122 -2.37 -11.71 30.85
C LEU A 122 -1.92 -11.62 32.32
N LYS A 123 -2.61 -10.84 33.17
CA LYS A 123 -2.25 -10.64 34.60
C LYS A 123 -3.12 -11.38 35.62
N LYS A 124 -4.04 -12.29 35.23
CA LYS A 124 -4.94 -12.98 36.20
C LYS A 124 -4.62 -14.44 36.54
N HIS A 125 -3.45 -14.96 36.14
CA HIS A 125 -3.00 -16.28 36.58
C HIS A 125 -1.56 -16.26 37.10
N ARG A 126 -1.32 -15.60 38.24
CA ARG A 126 -0.29 -16.02 39.18
C ARG A 126 -1.03 -16.55 40.41
N LYS A 127 -1.12 -17.87 40.51
CA LYS A 127 -1.50 -18.56 41.74
C LYS A 127 -0.41 -18.34 42.79
#